data_AF-A0A0B8QJD6-F1
#
_entry.id   AF-A0A0B8QJD6-F1
#
_cell.length_a   1.000
_cell.length_b   1.000
_cell.length_c   1.000
_cell.angle_alpha   90.00
_cell.angle_beta   90.00
_cell.angle_gamma   90.00
#
_symmetry.space_group_name_H-M   'P 1'
#
loop_
_entity.id
_entity.type
_entity.pdbx_description
1 polymer ?
#
loop_
_entity_poly.entity_id
_entity_poly.type
_entity_poly.pdbx_seq_one_letter_code
_entity_poly.pdbx_strand_id
1 'polypeptide(L)' 'MNKRKLKNGLFLGFCGLSAAFGVFVLASILYTLVGEGIKGINLAIFTEITPGPGSHGGLKNA' A
#
# COMPACT_ATOMS: atom_id res chain seq x y z
N MET A 1 -20.48 -1.36 -37.99
CA MET A 1 -20.31 -0.85 -36.61
C MET A 1 -19.67 0.53 -36.66
N ASN A 2 -20.29 1.55 -36.05
CA ASN A 2 -19.82 2.94 -36.16
C ASN A 2 -18.44 3.12 -35.49
N LYS A 3 -17.46 3.68 -36.23
CA LYS A 3 -16.08 3.94 -35.76
C LYS A 3 -16.04 4.67 -34.41
N ARG A 4 -17.03 5.54 -34.15
CA ARG A 4 -17.20 6.26 -32.88
C ARG A 4 -17.46 5.34 -31.67
N LYS A 5 -18.29 4.31 -31.83
CA LYS A 5 -18.61 3.36 -30.74
C LYS A 5 -17.41 2.48 -30.39
N LEU A 6 -16.64 2.05 -31.39
CA LEU A 6 -15.41 1.26 -31.17
C LEU A 6 -14.35 2.05 -30.41
N LYS A 7 -14.09 3.30 -30.83
CA LYS A 7 -13.13 4.19 -30.15
C LYS A 7 -13.52 4.46 -28.70
N ASN A 8 -14.81 4.71 -28.43
CA ASN A 8 -15.30 4.91 -27.08
C ASN A 8 -15.11 3.67 -26.19
N GLY A 9 -15.42 2.48 -26.72
CA GLY A 9 -15.22 1.22 -25.99
C GLY A 9 -13.76 0.97 -25.65
N LEU A 10 -12.85 1.20 -26.61
CA LEU A 10 -11.41 1.09 -26.40
C LEU A 10 -10.92 2.07 -25.33
N PHE A 11 -11.34 3.33 -25.40
CA PHE A 11 -10.96 4.36 -24.43
C PHE A 11 -11.40 3.99 -23.00
N LEU A 12 -12.67 3.60 -22.84
CA LEU A 12 -13.20 3.17 -21.55
C LEU A 12 -12.47 1.93 -21.02
N GLY A 13 -12.15 0.97 -21.90
CA GLY A 13 -11.33 -0.19 -21.56
C GLY A 13 -9.96 0.20 -21.03
N PHE A 14 -9.25 1.11 -21.71
CA PHE A 14 -7.95 1.60 -21.24
C PHE A 14 -8.03 2.34 -19.89
N CYS A 15 -9.05 3.16 -19.68
CA CYS A 15 -9.28 3.81 -18.38
C CYS A 15 -9.49 2.77 -17.26
N GLY A 16 -10.33 1.76 -17.52
CA GLY A 16 -10.56 0.67 -16.57
C GLY A 16 -9.29 -0.11 -16.25
N LEU A 17 -8.50 -0.46 -17.27
CA LEU A 17 -7.21 -1.15 -17.10
C LEU A 17 -6.22 -0.30 -16.30
N SER A 18 -6.14 1.00 -16.57
CA SER A 18 -5.28 1.92 -15.83
C SER A 18 -5.65 1.99 -14.35
N ALA A 19 -6.95 2.06 -14.03
CA ALA A 19 -7.42 2.07 -12.65
C ALA A 19 -7.13 0.73 -11.95
N ALA A 20 -7.42 -0.39 -12.60
CA ALA A 20 -7.15 -1.73 -12.06
C ALA A 20 -5.66 -1.93 -11.78
N PHE A 21 -4.78 -1.45 -12.66
CA PHE A 21 -3.33 -1.48 -12.44
C PHE A 21 -2.92 -0.71 -11.19
N GLY A 22 -3.42 0.52 -11.01
CA GLY A 22 -3.16 1.31 -9.80
C GLY A 22 -3.64 0.62 -8.53
N VAL A 23 -4.85 0.05 -8.54
CA VAL A 23 -5.41 -0.71 -7.41
C VAL A 23 -4.58 -1.95 -7.11
N PHE A 24 -4.10 -2.66 -8.13
CA PHE A 24 -3.25 -3.83 -7.95
C PHE A 24 -1.93 -3.47 -7.24
N VAL A 25 -1.25 -2.41 -7.70
CA VAL A 25 -0.03 -1.93 -7.05
C VAL A 25 -0.31 -1.49 -5.62
N LEU A 26 -1.38 -0.73 -5.39
CA LEU A 26 -1.80 -0.31 -4.05
C LEU A 26 -2.05 -1.51 -3.12
N ALA A 27 -2.76 -2.53 -3.60
CA ALA A 27 -3.02 -3.75 -2.84
C ALA A 27 -1.70 -4.48 -2.49
N SER A 28 -0.73 -4.54 -3.42
CA SER A 28 0.56 -5.19 -3.16
C SER A 28 1.38 -4.49 -2.08
N ILE A 29 1.41 -3.15 -2.07
CA ILE A 29 2.14 -2.39 -1.05
C ILE A 29 1.43 -2.47 0.30
N LEU A 30 0.09 -2.44 0.33
CA LEU A 30 -0.68 -2.63 1.55
C LEU A 30 -0.49 -4.02 2.13
N TYR A 31 -0.49 -5.06 1.29
CA TYR A 31 -0.21 -6.42 1.72
C TYR A 31 1.16 -6.52 2.40
N THR A 32 2.19 -5.94 1.78
CA THR A 32 3.55 -5.92 2.34
C THR A 32 3.62 -5.13 3.64
N LEU A 33 3.01 -3.94 3.69
CA LEU A 33 2.96 -3.08 4.88
C LEU A 33 2.26 -3.75 6.05
N VAL A 34 1.11 -4.39 5.82
CA VAL A 34 0.38 -5.10 6.88
C VAL A 34 1.19 -6.32 7.34
N GLY A 35 1.78 -7.08 6.42
CA GLY A 35 2.59 -8.24 6.74
C GLY A 35 3.80 -7.90 7.60
N GLU A 36 4.60 -6.91 7.20
CA GLU A 36 5.77 -6.46 7.96
C GLU A 36 5.36 -5.70 9.24
N GLY A 37 4.28 -4.91 9.17
CA GLY A 37 3.74 -4.18 10.32
C GLY A 37 3.33 -5.11 11.45
N ILE A 38 2.59 -6.18 11.15
CA ILE A 38 2.17 -7.17 12.16
C ILE A 38 3.37 -7.87 12.79
N LYS A 39 4.39 -8.24 12.00
CA LYS A 39 5.63 -8.85 12.54
C LYS A 39 6.38 -7.92 13.49
N GLY A 40 6.27 -6.60 13.29
CA GLY A 40 6.84 -5.59 14.16
C GLY A 40 6.08 -5.37 15.47
N ILE A 41 4.86 -5.88 15.62
CA ILE A 41 4.06 -5.68 16.85
C ILE A 41 4.56 -6.63 17.94
N ASN A 42 5.14 -6.06 18.99
CA ASN A 42 5.48 -6.78 20.22
C ASN A 42 5.31 -5.87 21.45
N LEU A 43 5.46 -6.45 22.65
CA LEU A 43 5.30 -5.69 23.90
C LEU A 43 6.34 -4.55 24.02
N ALA A 44 7.57 -4.80 23.58
CA ALA A 44 8.67 -3.84 23.66
C ALA A 44 8.36 -2.53 22.93
N ILE A 45 7.70 -2.59 21.76
CA ILE A 45 7.26 -1.39 21.04
C ILE A 45 6.36 -0.49 21.89
N PHE A 46 5.54 -1.03 22.78
CA PHE A 46 4.66 -0.21 23.64
C PHE A 46 5.30 0.17 24.97
N THR A 47 6.28 -0.60 25.47
CA THR A 47 6.87 -0.41 26.79
C THR A 47 8.20 0.34 26.79
N GLU A 48 8.94 0.30 25.68
CA GLU A 48 10.24 0.94 25.53
C GLU A 48 10.12 2.31 24.84
N ILE A 49 11.02 3.21 25.21
CA ILE A 49 11.13 4.54 24.59
C ILE A 49 11.78 4.44 23.20
N THR A 50 11.56 5.43 22.36
CA THR A 50 12.26 5.62 21.08
C THR A 50 13.65 6.19 21.34
N PRO A 51 14.73 5.40 21.26
CA PRO A 51 16.08 5.89 21.51
C PRO A 51 16.63 6.66 20.31
N GLY A 52 17.86 7.16 20.43
CA GLY A 52 18.58 7.77 19.32
C GLY A 52 18.76 6.82 18.12
N PRO A 53 19.04 7.38 16.92
CA PRO A 53 19.18 6.60 15.70
C PRO A 53 20.24 5.50 15.83
N GLY A 54 19.94 4.31 15.33
CA GLY A 54 20.83 3.14 15.40
C GLY A 54 20.68 2.27 16.65
N SER A 55 19.80 2.64 17.60
CA SER A 55 19.51 1.85 18.80
C SER A 55 18.15 1.16 18.72
N HIS A 56 18.04 -0.03 19.31
CA HIS A 56 16.77 -0.75 19.45
C HIS A 56 15.91 -0.12 20.56
N GLY A 57 14.61 0.04 20.31
CA GLY A 57 13.65 0.50 21.31
C GLY A 57 12.22 0.52 20.78
N GLY A 58 11.33 1.19 21.52
CA GLY A 58 9.90 1.21 21.24
C GLY A 58 9.38 2.59 20.85
N LEU A 59 8.06 2.77 20.98
CA LEU A 59 7.29 3.95 20.62
C LEU A 59 6.55 4.54 21.83
N LYS A 60 6.99 4.22 23.07
CA LYS A 60 6.32 4.68 24.30
C LYS A 60 6.21 6.20 24.43
N ASN A 61 7.11 6.94 23.78
CA ASN A 61 7.15 8.40 23.80
C ASN A 61 7.03 9.02 22.38
N ALA A 62 6.54 8.24 21.42
CA ALA A 62 6.23 8.73 20.08
C ALA A 62 4.91 9.53 20.07
#